data_AF-A0A3L7JUB6-F1
#
_entry.id   AF-A0A3L7JUB6-F1
#
_cell.length_a   1.000
_cell.length_b   1.000
_cell.length_c   1.000
_cell.angle_alpha   90.00
_cell.angle_beta   90.00
_cell.angle_gamma   90.00
#
_symmetry.space_group_name_H-M   'P 1'
#
loop_
_entity.id
_entity.type
_entity.pdbx_description
1 polymer ?
#
loop_
_entity_poly.entity_id
_entity_poly.type
_entity_poly.pdbx_seq_one_letter_code
_entity_poly.pdbx_strand_id
1 'polypeptide(L)'
;MSEDLFKTTVSPDDNYKIEFYLTNGGATTSFGVIGKLDGPFWFKKTIYHAYPMDHVKVKWVDNHTVWINNHILDLKKGETYSE
;
A
#
# COMPACT_ATOMS: atom_id res chain seq x y z
N MET A 1 3.99 -13.46 12.61
CA MET A 1 3.99 -12.76 11.31
C MET A 1 4.90 -11.56 11.45
N SER A 2 5.86 -11.38 10.55
CA SER A 2 6.62 -10.14 10.45
C SER A 2 6.00 -9.26 9.36
N GLU A 3 6.02 -7.95 9.59
CA GLU A 3 5.70 -6.94 8.60
C GLU A 3 6.96 -6.10 8.38
N ASP A 4 7.58 -6.24 7.22
CA ASP A 4 8.81 -5.53 6.90
C ASP A 4 8.48 -4.35 5.98
N LEU A 5 8.69 -3.12 6.48
CA LEU A 5 8.56 -1.92 5.66
C LEU A 5 9.66 -1.96 4.60
N PHE A 6 9.27 -2.04 3.33
CA PHE A 6 10.25 -2.12 2.24
C PHE A 6 10.12 -0.97 1.24
N LYS A 7 8.99 -0.23 1.25
CA LYS A 7 8.80 0.92 0.37
C LYS A 7 7.87 1.95 0.98
N THR A 8 8.22 3.21 0.77
CA THR A 8 7.37 4.36 1.10
C THR A 8 7.26 5.25 -0.12
N THR A 9 6.09 5.82 -0.36
CA THR A 9 5.87 6.79 -1.42
C THR A 9 4.99 7.92 -0.92
N VAL A 10 5.17 9.08 -1.52
CA VAL A 10 4.42 10.29 -1.18
C VAL A 10 3.86 10.89 -2.46
N SER A 11 2.65 11.45 -2.39
CA SER A 11 2.02 12.10 -3.53
C SER A 11 2.84 13.30 -4.01
N PRO A 12 2.71 13.69 -5.29
CA PRO A 12 3.43 14.85 -5.85
C PRO A 12 3.25 16.16 -5.07
N ASP A 13 2.16 16.31 -4.34
CA ASP A 13 1.81 17.49 -3.53
C ASP A 13 2.01 17.29 -2.03
N ASP A 14 2.65 16.19 -1.61
CA ASP A 14 2.98 15.87 -0.21
C ASP A 14 1.76 15.63 0.72
N ASN A 15 0.54 15.55 0.16
CA ASN A 15 -0.69 15.36 0.94
C ASN A 15 -0.96 13.91 1.36
N TYR A 16 -0.47 12.93 0.60
CA TYR A 16 -0.69 11.51 0.87
C TYR A 16 0.62 10.76 0.97
N LYS A 17 0.80 10.00 2.06
CA LYS A 17 1.95 9.11 2.26
C LYS A 17 1.47 7.67 2.41
N ILE A 18 2.05 6.78 1.61
CA ILE A 18 1.73 5.35 1.60
C ILE A 18 2.98 4.55 1.96
N GLU A 19 2.83 3.66 2.93
CA GLU A 19 3.85 2.72 3.38
C GLU A 19 3.47 1.29 2.99
N PHE A 20 4.37 0.59 2.32
CA PHE A 20 4.19 -0.78 1.88
C PHE A 20 5.02 -1.74 2.73
N TYR A 21 4.33 -2.73 3.26
CA TYR A 21 4.86 -3.77 4.12
C TYR A 21 4.79 -5.11 3.40
N LEU A 22 5.90 -5.85 3.44
CA LEU A 22 5.92 -7.24 3.03
C LEU A 22 5.55 -8.07 4.27
N THR A 23 4.56 -8.94 4.14
CA THR A 23 4.13 -9.82 5.21
C THR A 23 4.61 -11.23 4.95
N ASN A 24 5.15 -11.88 5.99
CA ASN A 24 5.54 -13.28 5.93
C ASN A 24 4.81 -14.08 7.03
N GLY A 25 4.06 -15.09 6.59
CA GLY A 25 3.30 -15.98 7.46
C GLY A 25 4.12 -17.11 8.11
N GLY A 26 5.36 -17.32 7.70
CA GLY A 26 6.25 -18.38 8.19
C GLY A 26 6.87 -19.24 7.07
N ALA A 27 7.57 -20.31 7.44
CA ALA A 27 8.42 -21.10 6.54
C ALA A 27 7.71 -21.74 5.34
N THR A 28 6.39 -21.91 5.39
CA THR A 28 5.57 -22.56 4.35
C THR A 28 4.56 -21.62 3.71
N THR A 29 4.55 -20.35 4.10
CA THR A 29 3.52 -19.38 3.72
C THR A 29 4.10 -18.43 2.69
N SER A 30 3.34 -18.12 1.64
CA SER A 30 3.78 -17.14 0.64
C SER A 30 3.90 -15.75 1.28
N PHE A 31 4.52 -14.81 0.58
CA PHE A 31 4.52 -13.41 0.99
C PHE A 31 3.21 -12.72 0.64
N GLY A 32 2.88 -11.67 1.39
CA GLY A 32 1.80 -10.73 1.05
C GLY A 32 2.32 -9.29 1.04
N VAL A 33 1.58 -8.39 0.40
CA VAL A 33 1.87 -6.96 0.43
C VAL A 33 0.69 -6.22 1.04
N ILE A 34 0.98 -5.36 2.03
CA ILE A 34 0.01 -4.44 2.63
C ILE A 34 0.46 -3.00 2.38
N GLY A 35 -0.39 -2.21 1.74
CA GLY A 35 -0.24 -0.76 1.61
C GLY A 35 -1.09 -0.02 2.63
N LYS A 36 -0.44 0.74 3.52
CA LYS A 36 -1.08 1.55 4.56
C LYS A 36 -0.92 3.03 4.21
N LEU A 37 -2.04 3.74 4.14
CA LEU A 37 -2.10 5.20 3.99
C LEU A 37 -1.94 5.84 5.36
N ASP A 38 -1.00 6.77 5.50
CA ASP A 38 -0.88 7.61 6.68
C ASP A 38 -2.03 8.62 6.71
N GLY A 39 -2.82 8.55 7.77
CA GLY A 39 -3.92 9.45 8.04
C GLY A 39 -3.59 10.46 9.15
N PRO A 40 -4.51 11.39 9.43
CA PRO A 40 -4.39 12.28 10.56
C PRO A 40 -4.35 11.50 11.88
N PHE A 41 -3.72 12.07 12.91
CA PHE A 41 -3.75 11.55 14.29
C PHE A 41 -3.23 10.11 14.46
N TRP A 42 -2.06 9.80 13.88
CA TRP A 42 -1.39 8.48 13.99
C TRP A 42 -2.21 7.29 13.46
N PHE A 43 -3.35 7.53 12.82
CA PHE A 43 -4.15 6.49 12.19
C PHE A 43 -3.51 6.09 10.87
N LYS A 44 -3.37 4.78 10.66
CA LYS A 44 -3.00 4.21 9.37
C LYS A 44 -4.17 3.42 8.81
N LYS A 45 -4.57 3.71 7.57
CA LYS A 45 -5.66 2.99 6.89
C LYS A 45 -5.06 2.03 5.86
N THR A 46 -5.40 0.75 5.94
CA THR A 46 -5.05 -0.19 4.87
C THR A 46 -5.85 0.15 3.61
N ILE A 47 -5.16 0.44 2.52
CA ILE A 47 -5.76 0.77 1.21
C ILE A 47 -5.45 -0.29 0.15
N TYR A 48 -4.44 -1.11 0.39
CA TYR A 48 -4.03 -2.18 -0.51
C TYR A 48 -3.66 -3.41 0.30
N HIS A 49 -4.19 -4.56 -0.07
CA HIS A 49 -3.81 -5.85 0.48
C HIS A 49 -3.83 -6.86 -0.67
N ALA A 50 -2.71 -7.53 -0.92
CA ALA A 50 -2.66 -8.57 -1.94
C ALA A 50 -1.87 -9.75 -1.43
N TYR A 51 -2.43 -10.95 -1.61
CA TYR A 51 -1.78 -12.21 -1.29
C TYR A 51 -2.20 -13.30 -2.29
N PRO A 52 -1.26 -14.11 -2.82
CA PRO A 52 0.18 -14.05 -2.62
C PRO A 52 0.83 -12.93 -3.46
N MET A 53 1.65 -12.09 -2.82
CA MET A 53 2.37 -11.01 -3.49
C MET A 53 3.68 -10.73 -2.79
N ASP A 54 4.78 -10.67 -3.54
CA ASP A 54 6.14 -10.45 -3.02
C ASP A 54 6.76 -9.12 -3.48
N HIS A 55 6.07 -8.38 -4.37
CA HIS A 55 6.58 -7.16 -4.96
C HIS A 55 5.51 -6.07 -5.08
N VAL A 56 5.95 -4.81 -5.17
CA VAL A 56 5.07 -3.68 -5.45
C VAL A 56 5.68 -2.69 -6.43
N LYS A 57 4.94 -2.41 -7.51
CA LYS A 57 5.18 -1.29 -8.42
C LYS A 57 4.18 -0.22 -8.07
N VAL A 58 4.68 0.98 -7.72
CA VAL A 58 3.82 2.11 -7.38
C VAL A 58 4.19 3.29 -8.26
N LYS A 59 3.18 3.97 -8.79
CA LYS A 59 3.31 5.22 -9.53
C LYS A 59 2.14 6.12 -9.18
N TRP A 60 2.41 7.39 -8.92
CA TRP A 60 1.36 8.39 -8.79
C TRP A 60 0.91 8.79 -10.19
N VAL A 61 -0.40 8.66 -10.45
CA VAL A 61 -1.02 9.10 -11.70
C VAL A 61 -1.28 10.61 -11.60
N ASP A 62 -1.67 11.07 -10.43
CA ASP A 62 -1.87 12.47 -10.06
C ASP A 62 -1.66 12.63 -8.54
N ASN A 63 -2.12 13.73 -7.95
CA ASN A 63 -1.96 14.05 -6.52
C ASN A 63 -2.72 13.13 -5.55
N HIS A 64 -3.79 12.47 -6.00
CA HIS A 64 -4.72 11.70 -5.15
C HIS A 64 -4.99 10.29 -5.68
N THR A 65 -4.52 9.98 -6.88
CA THR A 65 -4.71 8.73 -7.58
C THR A 65 -3.37 8.02 -7.71
N VAL A 66 -3.31 6.81 -7.18
CA VAL A 66 -2.11 5.97 -7.20
C VAL A 66 -2.37 4.70 -7.99
N TRP A 67 -1.41 4.34 -8.84
CA TRP A 67 -1.37 3.05 -9.50
C TRP A 67 -0.44 2.11 -8.73
N ILE A 68 -1.01 1.04 -8.19
CA ILE A 68 -0.32 0.00 -7.43
C ILE A 68 -0.45 -1.32 -8.20
N ASN A 69 0.67 -1.83 -8.71
CA ASN A 69 0.81 -3.04 -9.51
C ASN A 69 0.00 -3.03 -10.81
N ASN A 70 -1.29 -3.35 -10.77
CA ASN A 70 -2.18 -3.27 -11.92
C ASN A 70 -3.55 -2.65 -11.56
N HIS A 71 -3.62 -2.01 -10.40
CA HIS A 71 -4.83 -1.39 -9.86
C HIS A 71 -4.61 0.11 -9.70
N ILE A 72 -5.63 0.89 -10.06
CA ILE A 72 -5.69 2.33 -9.82
C ILE A 72 -6.59 2.54 -8.62
N LEU A 73 -6.13 3.30 -7.63
CA LEU A 73 -6.90 3.67 -6.44
C LEU A 73 -6.97 5.19 -6.33
N ASP A 74 -8.19 5.70 -6.25
CA ASP A 74 -8.49 7.09 -5.91
C ASP A 74 -8.62 7.24 -4.38
N LEU A 75 -7.58 7.81 -3.76
CA LEU A 75 -7.50 7.96 -2.30
C LEU A 75 -8.50 9.00 -1.78
N LYS A 76 -8.90 9.96 -2.61
CA LYS A 76 -9.88 10.99 -2.22
C LYS A 76 -11.28 10.41 -2.15
N LYS A 77 -11.62 9.46 -3.04
CA LYS A 77 -12.85 8.66 -2.95
C LYS A 77 -12.79 7.59 -1.86
N GLY A 78 -11.61 7.36 -1.30
CA GLY A 78 -11.38 6.36 -0.26
C GLY A 78 -11.40 4.93 -0.78
N GLU A 79 -11.08 4.73 -2.06
CA GLU A 79 -11.00 3.42 -2.68
C GLU A 79 -9.94 2.54 -2.02
N THR A 80 -10.23 1.24 -1.96
CA THR A 80 -9.36 0.23 -1.37
C THR A 80 -9.38 -1.01 -2.23
N TYR A 81 -8.26 -1.74 -2.26
CA TYR A 81 -8.16 -3.03 -2.93
C TYR A 81 -7.70 -4.11 -1.96
N SER A 82 -8.35 -5.25 -2.03
CA SER A 82 -8.02 -6.45 -1.26
C SER A 82 -8.26 -7.69 -2.11
N GLU A 83 -7.25 -8.54 -2.23
CA GLU A 83 -7.31 -9.86 -2.88
C GLU A 83 -6.76 -10.94 -1.94
#